data_AF-A0A952A7G0-F1
#
_entry.id   AF-A0A952A7G0-F1
#
_cell.length_a   1.000
_cell.length_b   1.000
_cell.length_c   1.000
_cell.angle_alpha   90.00
_cell.angle_beta   90.00
_cell.angle_gamma   90.00
#
_symmetry.space_group_name_H-M   'P 1'
#
loop_
_entity.id
_entity.type
_entity.pdbx_description
1 polymer ?
#
loop_
_entity_poly.entity_id
_entity_poly.type
_entity_poly.pdbx_seq_one_letter_code
_entity_poly.pdbx_strand_id
1 'polypeptide(L)'
;YELGWGGWWFWDPVENASLMPWLAATALFHSVGVLAARGALRNWTLLLAVVAFSLSMVGTFIVRSGLLTSVHAFAVDPKRGIFLLVLLAFYVGGALTLYALRAGTVTAGAPFRPVSREGSLVVNNLILSAVLGVVFLGTLYPLLLEAATGEQVSVGPPYFETALLPLLLPLVLLMAAGPLMRWRAMDWAGLARRLAPALVLGLAAIAVAVLLGMRSPLALAGVALSAWLAAASVMIFRGRKLKRIRRIPAGVWGTSLAHLGIAVTTLGIAASGAGSVETLANIAPGGRLSAGAYTAQLDDITPAAGPNYTAIRAVLTVTGAGETVLSPERRTFVNPGNETTETDIWPRWTGNLYATLGPGDGSGRWQVRLVWQPLIGLIWIGGMMAALGGLIAMRQGRRRHGETQ
;
A
#
# COMPACT_ATOMS: atom_id res chain seq x y z
N TYR A 1 -7.99 6.73 15.73
CA TYR A 1 -6.93 6.28 14.80
C TYR A 1 -5.60 6.35 15.53
N GLU A 2 -4.96 5.20 15.80
CA GLU A 2 -3.91 5.08 16.83
C GLU A 2 -2.51 5.60 16.41
N LEU A 3 -2.39 6.25 15.26
CA LEU A 3 -1.08 6.38 14.60
C LEU A 3 -0.42 7.76 14.73
N GLY A 4 -1.12 8.83 15.11
CA GLY A 4 -0.48 10.08 15.53
C GLY A 4 0.34 10.86 14.48
N TRP A 5 0.67 10.28 13.32
CA TRP A 5 1.57 10.89 12.33
C TRP A 5 0.86 11.57 11.14
N GLY A 6 -0.46 11.45 11.05
CA GLY A 6 -1.27 12.21 10.08
C GLY A 6 -1.03 11.85 8.60
N GLY A 7 -0.72 10.60 8.28
CA GLY A 7 -0.38 10.13 6.93
C GLY A 7 -1.06 8.80 6.54
N TRP A 8 -0.56 8.11 5.51
CA TRP A 8 -1.16 6.86 4.99
C TRP A 8 -0.29 5.61 5.18
N TRP A 9 1.02 5.75 5.37
CA TRP A 9 1.94 4.63 5.61
C TRP A 9 3.21 5.14 6.30
N PHE A 10 3.63 4.47 7.37
CA PHE A 10 4.79 4.89 8.18
C PHE A 10 6.02 4.01 7.96
N TRP A 11 5.88 2.93 7.19
CA TRP A 11 6.93 1.95 6.95
C TRP A 11 7.41 1.26 8.23
N ASP A 12 6.51 1.13 9.19
CA ASP A 12 6.78 0.46 10.44
C ASP A 12 6.88 -1.07 10.24
N PRO A 13 7.56 -1.82 11.12
CA PRO A 13 7.75 -3.25 10.91
C PRO A 13 6.46 -4.08 10.81
N VAL A 14 5.38 -3.66 11.47
CA VAL A 14 4.10 -4.38 11.50
C VAL A 14 3.31 -4.12 10.21
N GLU A 15 3.28 -2.87 9.75
CA GLU A 15 2.77 -2.46 8.45
C GLU A 15 3.50 -3.22 7.33
N ASN A 16 4.83 -3.22 7.37
CA ASN A 16 5.65 -3.93 6.39
C ASN A 16 5.41 -5.45 6.43
N ALA A 17 5.31 -6.03 7.62
CA ALA A 17 4.95 -7.44 7.82
C ALA A 17 3.61 -7.80 7.18
N SER A 18 2.63 -6.89 7.25
CA SER A 18 1.33 -7.07 6.58
C SER A 18 1.42 -6.93 5.06
N LEU A 19 2.30 -6.07 4.54
CA LEU A 19 2.44 -5.77 3.10
C LEU A 19 3.15 -6.89 2.32
N MET A 20 4.17 -7.51 2.90
CA MET A 20 5.00 -8.52 2.22
C MET A 20 4.20 -9.70 1.61
N PRO A 21 3.25 -10.35 2.33
CA PRO A 21 2.40 -11.39 1.76
C PRO A 21 1.57 -10.89 0.57
N TRP A 22 1.08 -9.64 0.61
CA TRP A 22 0.28 -9.07 -0.48
C TRP A 22 1.11 -8.83 -1.75
N LEU A 23 2.37 -8.40 -1.61
CA LEU A 23 3.29 -8.26 -2.74
C LEU A 23 3.55 -9.61 -3.42
N ALA A 24 3.88 -10.64 -2.62
CA ALA A 24 4.08 -12.00 -3.10
C ALA A 24 2.80 -12.59 -3.74
N ALA A 25 1.64 -12.40 -3.09
CA ALA A 25 0.35 -12.86 -3.60
C ALA A 25 -0.06 -12.15 -4.90
N THR A 26 0.24 -10.85 -5.04
CA THR A 26 -0.01 -10.11 -6.27
C THR A 26 0.82 -10.67 -7.43
N ALA A 27 2.11 -10.93 -7.20
CA ALA A 27 2.96 -11.60 -8.19
C ALA A 27 2.46 -13.02 -8.51
N LEU A 28 1.97 -13.74 -7.49
CA LEU A 28 1.40 -15.08 -7.62
C LEU A 28 0.17 -15.07 -8.53
N PHE A 29 -0.81 -14.19 -8.30
CA PHE A 29 -2.03 -14.14 -9.10
C PHE A 29 -1.76 -13.79 -10.56
N HIS A 30 -0.79 -12.91 -10.82
CA HIS A 30 -0.32 -12.64 -12.19
C HIS A 30 0.36 -13.87 -12.82
N SER A 31 1.18 -14.59 -12.04
CA SER A 31 1.83 -15.83 -12.49
C SER A 31 0.82 -16.93 -12.80
N VAL A 32 -0.19 -17.13 -11.95
CA VAL A 32 -1.30 -18.07 -12.17
C VAL A 32 -2.03 -17.74 -13.46
N GLY A 33 -2.23 -16.45 -13.77
CA GLY A 33 -2.81 -16.02 -15.05
C GLY A 33 -1.99 -16.47 -16.27
N VAL A 34 -0.66 -16.37 -16.20
CA VAL A 34 0.24 -16.88 -17.26
C VAL A 34 0.19 -18.40 -17.34
N LEU A 35 0.24 -19.08 -16.20
CA LEU A 35 0.18 -20.53 -16.12
C LEU A 35 -1.12 -21.06 -16.74
N ALA A 36 -2.26 -20.49 -16.39
CA ALA A 36 -3.56 -20.87 -16.91
C ALA A 36 -3.72 -20.56 -18.41
N ALA A 37 -3.11 -19.48 -18.90
CA ALA A 37 -3.21 -19.11 -20.30
C ALA A 37 -2.25 -19.92 -21.19
N ARG A 38 -1.03 -20.23 -20.70
CA ARG A 38 0.12 -20.63 -21.52
C ARG A 38 0.89 -21.86 -21.04
N GLY A 39 0.57 -22.39 -19.86
CA GLY A 39 1.35 -23.46 -19.24
C GLY A 39 2.78 -23.06 -18.83
N ALA A 40 3.11 -21.76 -18.88
CA ALA A 40 4.43 -21.24 -18.55
C ALA A 40 4.53 -20.80 -17.07
N LEU A 41 5.76 -20.62 -16.58
CA LEU A 41 6.08 -20.15 -15.22
C LEU A 41 5.64 -21.09 -14.08
N ARG A 42 5.36 -22.37 -14.33
CA ARG A 42 4.85 -23.30 -13.32
C ARG A 42 5.71 -23.36 -12.04
N ASN A 43 7.04 -23.48 -12.18
CA ASN A 43 7.96 -23.46 -11.03
C ASN A 43 7.94 -22.13 -10.26
N TRP A 44 7.84 -21.02 -10.99
CA TRP A 44 7.77 -19.69 -10.39
C TRP A 44 6.45 -19.47 -9.65
N THR A 45 5.33 -19.93 -10.21
CA THR A 45 4.02 -19.88 -9.56
C THR A 45 4.03 -20.68 -8.26
N LEU A 46 4.59 -21.89 -8.25
CA LEU A 46 4.71 -22.71 -7.05
C LEU A 46 5.58 -22.04 -5.99
N LEU A 47 6.74 -21.50 -6.38
CA LEU A 47 7.63 -20.78 -5.46
C LEU A 47 6.92 -19.57 -4.83
N LEU A 48 6.23 -18.75 -5.64
CA LEU A 48 5.48 -17.60 -5.14
C LEU A 48 4.35 -17.99 -4.18
N ALA A 49 3.72 -19.16 -4.38
CA ALA A 49 2.72 -19.67 -3.45
C ALA A 49 3.35 -20.03 -2.09
N VAL A 50 4.49 -20.73 -2.11
CA VAL A 50 5.25 -21.04 -0.89
C VAL A 50 5.72 -19.75 -0.21
N VAL A 51 6.26 -18.80 -0.95
CA VAL A 51 6.74 -17.52 -0.42
C VAL A 51 5.61 -16.69 0.18
N ALA A 52 4.46 -16.55 -0.51
CA ALA A 52 3.32 -15.79 0.00
C ALA A 52 2.77 -16.38 1.31
N PHE A 53 2.66 -17.71 1.39
CA PHE A 53 2.27 -18.39 2.63
C PHE A 53 3.34 -18.24 3.72
N SER A 54 4.62 -18.37 3.37
CA SER A 54 5.71 -18.23 4.34
C SER A 54 5.73 -16.83 4.95
N LEU A 55 5.55 -15.80 4.13
CA LEU A 55 5.54 -14.41 4.59
C LEU A 55 4.36 -14.09 5.51
N SER A 56 3.20 -14.73 5.34
CA SER A 56 2.07 -14.51 6.27
C SER A 56 2.37 -15.08 7.66
N MET A 57 3.09 -16.20 7.72
CA MET A 57 3.58 -16.75 8.99
C MET A 57 4.73 -15.93 9.57
N VAL A 58 5.68 -15.48 8.75
CA VAL A 58 6.75 -14.55 9.18
C VAL A 58 6.14 -13.28 9.77
N GLY A 59 5.12 -12.71 9.13
CA GLY A 59 4.41 -11.55 9.66
C GLY A 59 3.79 -11.83 11.02
N THR A 60 3.14 -12.99 11.19
CA THR A 60 2.60 -13.40 12.50
C THR A 60 3.69 -13.50 13.57
N PHE A 61 4.85 -14.06 13.22
CA PHE A 61 6.01 -14.13 14.11
C PHE A 61 6.55 -12.74 14.47
N ILE A 62 6.72 -11.84 13.50
CA ILE A 62 7.22 -10.47 13.72
C ILE A 62 6.31 -9.73 14.72
N VAL A 63 5.00 -9.77 14.51
CA VAL A 63 4.04 -9.01 15.33
C VAL A 63 3.88 -9.58 16.75
N ARG A 64 4.14 -10.89 16.95
CA ARG A 64 3.87 -11.57 18.22
C ARG A 64 5.11 -11.94 19.05
N SER A 65 6.29 -11.95 18.43
CA SER A 65 7.54 -12.36 19.10
C SER A 65 8.09 -11.29 20.04
N GLY A 66 7.79 -10.01 19.78
CA GLY A 66 8.36 -8.88 20.51
C GLY A 66 9.81 -8.57 20.19
N LEU A 67 10.32 -9.11 19.08
CA LEU A 67 11.68 -8.89 18.62
C LEU A 67 11.89 -7.53 17.94
N LEU A 68 10.82 -6.88 17.47
CA LEU A 68 10.90 -5.55 16.85
C LEU A 68 10.06 -4.56 17.65
N THR A 69 10.63 -3.36 17.87
CA THR A 69 9.89 -2.23 18.38
C THR A 69 8.92 -1.73 17.30
N SER A 70 7.64 -1.67 17.62
CA SER A 70 6.61 -1.12 16.75
C SER A 70 5.50 -0.50 17.58
N VAL A 71 4.97 0.60 17.05
CA VAL A 71 3.79 1.30 17.58
C VAL A 71 2.50 0.49 17.46
N HIS A 72 2.48 -0.52 16.58
CA HIS A 72 1.36 -1.44 16.40
C HIS A 72 1.52 -2.77 17.15
N ALA A 73 2.62 -2.96 17.89
CA ALA A 73 2.84 -4.21 18.61
C ALA A 73 1.98 -4.25 19.87
N PHE A 74 1.06 -5.23 19.94
CA PHE A 74 0.22 -5.49 21.10
C PHE A 74 0.48 -6.89 21.66
N ALA A 75 0.71 -6.98 22.97
CA ALA A 75 0.91 -8.21 23.74
C ALA A 75 2.06 -9.09 23.20
N VAL A 76 3.27 -8.78 23.68
CA VAL A 76 4.50 -9.53 23.42
C VAL A 76 4.71 -10.63 24.46
N ASP A 77 4.92 -11.86 24.01
CA ASP A 77 5.16 -13.03 24.86
C ASP A 77 6.27 -13.89 24.23
N PRO A 78 7.50 -13.88 24.81
CA PRO A 78 8.63 -14.64 24.27
C PRO A 78 8.36 -16.14 24.12
N LYS A 79 7.50 -16.75 24.97
CA LYS A 79 7.16 -18.17 24.86
C LYS A 79 6.37 -18.46 23.59
N ARG A 80 5.47 -17.54 23.20
CA ARG A 80 4.74 -17.63 21.92
C ARG A 80 5.67 -17.43 20.73
N GLY A 81 6.67 -16.55 20.86
CA GLY A 81 7.71 -16.35 19.85
C GLY A 81 8.45 -17.64 19.49
N ILE A 82 8.91 -18.39 20.50
CA ILE A 82 9.59 -19.68 20.28
C ILE A 82 8.67 -20.71 19.61
N PHE A 83 7.42 -20.84 20.08
CA PHE A 83 6.44 -21.73 19.45
C PHE A 83 6.23 -21.39 17.96
N LEU A 84 6.05 -20.11 17.64
CA LEU A 84 5.90 -19.64 16.26
C LEU A 84 7.17 -19.87 15.43
N LEU A 85 8.36 -19.76 16.02
CA LEU A 85 9.63 -20.04 15.33
C LEU A 85 9.75 -21.51 14.94
N VAL A 86 9.40 -22.43 15.83
CA VAL A 86 9.37 -23.88 15.53
C VAL A 86 8.36 -24.17 14.42
N LEU A 87 7.18 -23.56 14.50
CA LEU A 87 6.13 -23.68 13.49
C LEU A 87 6.59 -23.16 12.12
N LEU A 88 7.30 -22.03 12.11
CA LEU A 88 7.88 -21.43 10.91
C LEU A 88 8.95 -22.35 10.31
N ALA A 89 9.86 -22.88 11.12
CA ALA A 89 10.89 -23.81 10.66
C ALA A 89 10.27 -25.07 10.03
N PHE A 90 9.23 -25.63 10.66
CA PHE A 90 8.54 -26.81 10.16
C PHE A 90 7.81 -26.54 8.83
N TYR A 91 6.92 -25.54 8.79
CA TYR A 91 6.09 -25.30 7.60
C TYR A 91 6.86 -24.63 6.46
N VAL A 92 7.65 -23.59 6.73
CA VAL A 92 8.44 -22.89 5.68
C VAL A 92 9.59 -23.78 5.22
N GLY A 93 10.36 -24.33 6.17
CA GLY A 93 11.46 -25.23 5.85
C GLY A 93 10.98 -26.47 5.11
N GLY A 94 9.88 -27.08 5.57
CA GLY A 94 9.26 -28.22 4.89
C GLY A 94 8.76 -27.89 3.48
N ALA A 95 8.04 -26.77 3.30
CA ALA A 95 7.54 -26.36 2.00
C ALA A 95 8.66 -26.02 1.00
N LEU A 96 9.71 -25.31 1.45
CA LEU A 96 10.88 -24.99 0.61
C LEU A 96 11.70 -26.24 0.28
N THR A 97 11.85 -27.17 1.23
CA THR A 97 12.53 -28.45 0.99
C THR A 97 11.76 -29.28 -0.04
N LEU A 98 10.45 -29.42 0.12
CA LEU A 98 9.60 -30.13 -0.85
C LEU A 98 9.69 -29.48 -2.23
N TYR A 99 9.64 -28.14 -2.29
CA TYR A 99 9.81 -27.40 -3.52
C TYR A 99 11.17 -27.71 -4.17
N ALA A 100 12.27 -27.61 -3.43
CA ALA A 100 13.61 -27.87 -3.93
C ALA A 100 13.75 -29.31 -4.48
N LEU A 101 13.21 -30.30 -3.77
CA LEU A 101 13.24 -31.71 -4.17
C LEU A 101 12.39 -31.99 -5.42
N ARG A 102 11.32 -31.22 -5.66
CA ARG A 102 10.38 -31.47 -6.76
C ARG A 102 10.53 -30.50 -7.93
N ALA A 103 11.23 -29.39 -7.79
CA ALA A 103 11.33 -28.34 -8.80
C ALA A 103 11.84 -28.86 -10.16
N GLY A 104 12.75 -29.84 -10.14
CA GLY A 104 13.28 -30.48 -11.36
C GLY A 104 12.28 -31.36 -12.11
N THR A 105 11.18 -31.77 -11.48
CA THR A 105 10.13 -32.59 -12.12
C THR A 105 9.13 -31.76 -12.92
N VAL A 106 9.22 -30.43 -12.83
CA VAL A 106 8.28 -29.52 -13.47
C VAL A 106 8.78 -29.15 -14.86
N THR A 107 8.00 -29.52 -15.88
CA THR A 107 8.32 -29.25 -17.29
C THR A 107 8.31 -27.75 -17.59
N ALA A 108 9.24 -27.30 -18.43
CA ALA A 108 9.22 -25.96 -19.00
C ALA A 108 7.93 -25.74 -19.83
N GLY A 109 7.36 -24.54 -19.75
CA GLY A 109 6.17 -24.17 -20.52
C GLY A 109 6.48 -23.63 -21.90
N ALA A 110 5.45 -23.14 -22.60
CA ALA A 110 5.57 -22.65 -23.97
C ALA A 110 6.51 -21.42 -24.09
N PRO A 111 7.35 -21.34 -25.14
CA PRO A 111 8.21 -20.19 -25.38
C PRO A 111 7.40 -18.93 -25.76
N PHE A 112 7.98 -17.76 -25.49
CA PHE A 112 7.42 -16.45 -25.80
C PHE A 112 8.53 -15.43 -26.13
N ARG A 113 8.20 -14.40 -26.92
CA ARG A 113 9.14 -13.30 -27.19
C ARG A 113 9.16 -12.30 -26.03
N PRO A 114 10.26 -11.58 -25.77
CA PRO A 114 10.32 -10.59 -24.69
C PRO A 114 9.23 -9.51 -24.79
N VAL A 115 8.96 -9.01 -26.00
CA VAL A 115 7.87 -8.07 -26.27
C VAL A 115 6.56 -8.85 -26.44
N SER A 116 5.98 -9.24 -25.32
CA SER A 116 4.70 -9.95 -25.24
C SER A 116 4.04 -9.72 -23.88
N ARG A 117 2.78 -10.11 -23.75
CA ARG A 117 2.09 -10.09 -22.46
C ARG A 117 2.74 -11.03 -21.43
N GLU A 118 3.32 -12.15 -21.89
CA GLU A 118 4.09 -13.06 -21.04
C GLU A 118 5.35 -12.37 -20.52
N GLY A 119 6.11 -11.73 -21.42
CA GLY A 119 7.34 -11.03 -21.06
C GLY A 119 7.09 -9.89 -20.07
N SER A 120 6.03 -9.09 -20.28
CA SER A 120 5.66 -8.05 -19.33
C SER A 120 5.22 -8.61 -17.98
N LEU A 121 4.52 -9.74 -17.92
CA LEU A 121 4.16 -10.38 -16.66
C LEU A 121 5.37 -10.99 -15.92
N VAL A 122 6.40 -11.44 -16.65
CA VAL A 122 7.68 -11.85 -16.04
C VAL A 122 8.40 -10.65 -15.43
N VAL A 123 8.55 -9.55 -16.18
CA VAL A 123 9.19 -8.33 -15.67
C VAL A 123 8.41 -7.76 -14.48
N ASN A 124 7.07 -7.77 -14.54
CA ASN A 124 6.20 -7.38 -13.42
C ASN A 124 6.51 -8.20 -12.16
N ASN A 125 6.58 -9.52 -12.30
CA ASN A 125 6.84 -10.40 -11.17
C ASN A 125 8.25 -10.22 -10.62
N LEU A 126 9.24 -9.96 -11.48
CA LEU A 126 10.60 -9.64 -11.04
C LEU A 126 10.62 -8.35 -10.22
N ILE A 127 9.96 -7.28 -10.71
CA ILE A 127 9.90 -6.01 -10.00
C ILE A 127 9.14 -6.16 -8.67
N LEU A 128 7.99 -6.83 -8.65
CA LEU A 128 7.25 -7.10 -7.40
C LEU A 128 8.08 -7.90 -6.40
N SER A 129 8.88 -8.86 -6.88
CA SER A 129 9.78 -9.65 -6.02
C SER A 129 10.96 -8.81 -5.52
N ALA A 130 11.46 -7.87 -6.32
CA ALA A 130 12.49 -6.92 -5.88
C ALA A 130 11.94 -5.94 -4.84
N VAL A 131 10.73 -5.40 -5.04
CA VAL A 131 10.02 -4.57 -4.06
C VAL A 131 9.83 -5.33 -2.76
N LEU A 132 9.37 -6.59 -2.84
CA LEU A 132 9.28 -7.48 -1.69
C LEU A 132 10.64 -7.65 -0.99
N GLY A 133 11.72 -7.88 -1.75
CA GLY A 133 13.07 -8.02 -1.21
C GLY A 133 13.55 -6.78 -0.46
N VAL A 134 13.31 -5.59 -1.01
CA VAL A 134 13.61 -4.31 -0.35
C VAL A 134 12.83 -4.17 0.96
N VAL A 135 11.52 -4.44 0.95
CA VAL A 135 10.69 -4.36 2.16
C VAL A 135 11.14 -5.38 3.21
N PHE A 136 11.40 -6.62 2.79
CA PHE A 136 11.86 -7.71 3.65
C PHE A 136 13.21 -7.40 4.30
N LEU A 137 14.20 -6.96 3.50
CA LEU A 137 15.51 -6.59 4.00
C LEU A 137 15.43 -5.39 4.93
N GLY A 138 14.74 -4.31 4.54
CA GLY A 138 14.58 -3.14 5.41
C GLY A 138 13.90 -3.46 6.74
N THR A 139 12.95 -4.41 6.74
CA THR A 139 12.23 -4.83 7.95
C THR A 139 13.08 -5.71 8.87
N LEU A 140 13.86 -6.64 8.31
CA LEU A 140 14.67 -7.58 9.10
C LEU A 140 16.08 -7.11 9.41
N TYR A 141 16.59 -6.10 8.69
CA TYR A 141 17.95 -5.59 8.87
C TYR A 141 18.23 -5.14 10.33
N PRO A 142 17.34 -4.38 11.01
CA PRO A 142 17.51 -4.08 12.43
C PRO A 142 17.76 -5.32 13.31
N LEU A 143 16.99 -6.38 13.11
CA LEU A 143 17.08 -7.61 13.87
C LEU A 143 18.41 -8.34 13.64
N LEU A 144 18.87 -8.35 12.37
CA LEU A 144 20.16 -8.97 12.01
C LEU A 144 21.34 -8.19 12.59
N LEU A 145 21.26 -6.85 12.57
CA LEU A 145 22.30 -5.99 13.13
C LEU A 145 22.37 -6.14 14.65
N GLU A 146 21.23 -6.08 15.34
CA GLU A 146 21.16 -6.26 16.79
C GLU A 146 21.71 -7.62 17.21
N ALA A 147 21.39 -8.69 16.49
CA ALA A 147 21.92 -10.02 16.77
C ALA A 147 23.45 -10.14 16.55
N ALA A 148 24.02 -9.34 15.65
CA ALA A 148 25.45 -9.39 15.30
C ALA A 148 26.32 -8.43 16.11
N THR A 149 25.83 -7.23 16.42
CA THR A 149 26.59 -6.15 17.07
C THR A 149 26.03 -5.72 18.42
N GLY A 150 24.80 -6.11 18.76
CA GLY A 150 24.06 -5.61 19.93
C GLY A 150 23.49 -4.19 19.73
N GLU A 151 23.69 -3.57 18.56
CA GLU A 151 23.18 -2.22 18.29
C GLU A 151 21.74 -2.25 17.79
N GLN A 152 20.89 -1.44 18.43
CA GLN A 152 19.51 -1.25 17.99
C GLN A 152 19.42 -0.06 17.03
N VAL A 153 18.94 -0.33 15.81
CA VAL A 153 18.69 0.68 14.78
C VAL A 153 17.25 0.61 14.31
N SER A 154 16.72 1.72 13.81
CA SER A 154 15.42 1.74 13.13
C SER A 154 15.59 2.12 11.67
N VAL A 155 14.80 1.48 10.80
CA VAL A 155 14.74 1.78 9.37
C VAL A 155 13.40 2.43 9.09
N GLY A 156 13.42 3.71 8.73
CA GLY A 156 12.22 4.51 8.49
C GLY A 156 11.95 4.83 7.01
N PRO A 157 10.95 5.70 6.74
CA PRO A 157 10.54 6.08 5.39
C PRO A 157 11.67 6.45 4.41
N PRO A 158 12.74 7.19 4.80
CA PRO A 158 13.80 7.57 3.86
C PRO A 158 14.47 6.39 3.13
N TYR A 159 14.66 5.26 3.80
CA TYR A 159 15.20 4.05 3.19
C TYR A 159 14.21 3.48 2.16
N PHE A 160 12.96 3.25 2.57
CA PHE A 160 11.96 2.59 1.74
C PHE A 160 11.57 3.46 0.54
N GLU A 161 11.33 4.75 0.74
CA GLU A 161 10.96 5.66 -0.35
C GLU A 161 12.06 5.74 -1.41
N THR A 162 13.32 5.86 -0.98
CA THR A 162 14.46 5.92 -1.91
C THR A 162 14.67 4.61 -2.66
N ALA A 163 14.59 3.48 -1.95
CA ALA A 163 14.83 2.16 -2.55
C ALA A 163 13.66 1.68 -3.43
N LEU A 164 12.42 2.04 -3.10
CA LEU A 164 11.23 1.56 -3.80
C LEU A 164 10.87 2.42 -5.01
N LEU A 165 11.08 3.74 -4.96
CA LEU A 165 10.72 4.62 -6.08
C LEU A 165 11.27 4.16 -7.45
N PRO A 166 12.57 3.78 -7.60
CA PRO A 166 13.08 3.29 -8.88
C PRO A 166 12.47 1.97 -9.35
N LEU A 167 11.81 1.21 -8.47
CA LEU A 167 11.11 -0.03 -8.79
C LEU A 167 9.63 0.22 -9.10
N LEU A 168 8.96 1.07 -8.31
CA LEU A 168 7.54 1.36 -8.44
C LEU A 168 7.21 2.17 -9.69
N LEU A 169 8.08 3.10 -10.11
CA LEU A 169 7.87 3.89 -11.33
C LEU A 169 7.80 3.01 -12.59
N PRO A 170 8.79 2.14 -12.89
CA PRO A 170 8.67 1.16 -13.98
C PRO A 170 7.51 0.21 -13.83
N LEU A 171 7.15 -0.19 -12.60
CA LEU A 171 6.01 -1.08 -12.36
C LEU A 171 4.71 -0.46 -12.85
N VAL A 172 4.44 0.80 -12.51
CA VAL A 172 3.21 1.52 -12.94
C VAL A 172 3.18 1.69 -14.47
N LEU A 173 4.31 2.00 -15.09
CA LEU A 173 4.42 2.05 -16.56
C LEU A 173 4.10 0.70 -17.21
N LEU A 174 4.63 -0.38 -16.62
CA LEU A 174 4.39 -1.74 -17.07
C LEU A 174 2.94 -2.18 -16.88
N MET A 175 2.29 -1.77 -15.79
CA MET A 175 0.87 -2.02 -15.52
C MET A 175 -0.03 -1.37 -16.57
N ALA A 176 0.35 -0.20 -17.09
CA ALA A 176 -0.38 0.44 -18.18
C ALA A 176 -0.15 -0.26 -19.53
N ALA A 177 1.09 -0.71 -19.81
CA ALA A 177 1.44 -1.37 -21.06
C ALA A 177 0.92 -2.81 -21.15
N GLY A 178 1.10 -3.61 -20.09
CA GLY A 178 0.91 -5.07 -20.07
C GLY A 178 -0.46 -5.53 -20.56
N PRO A 179 -1.59 -4.99 -20.06
CA PRO A 179 -2.93 -5.37 -20.51
C PRO A 179 -3.22 -5.05 -21.98
N LEU A 180 -2.51 -4.08 -22.57
CA LEU A 180 -2.65 -3.70 -23.99
C LEU A 180 -1.77 -4.55 -24.92
N MET A 181 -0.81 -5.30 -24.37
CA MET A 181 0.04 -6.22 -25.13
C MET A 181 -0.71 -7.51 -25.52
N ARG A 182 -0.29 -8.11 -26.63
CA ARG A 182 -0.80 -9.40 -27.10
C ARG A 182 0.03 -10.55 -26.51
N TRP A 183 -0.61 -11.69 -26.33
CA TRP A 183 0.08 -12.95 -26.04
C TRP A 183 1.02 -13.34 -27.20
N ARG A 184 2.10 -14.06 -26.90
CA ARG A 184 3.18 -14.53 -27.82
C ARG A 184 4.13 -13.44 -28.30
N ALA A 185 3.58 -12.43 -28.96
CA ALA A 185 4.38 -11.40 -29.62
C ALA A 185 3.57 -10.14 -29.91
N MET A 186 4.26 -9.00 -29.81
CA MET A 186 3.84 -7.69 -30.30
C MET A 186 5.09 -6.93 -30.78
N ASP A 187 4.91 -6.01 -31.70
CA ASP A 187 5.93 -5.06 -32.13
C ASP A 187 5.91 -3.79 -31.27
N TRP A 188 7.06 -3.16 -31.08
CA TRP A 188 7.17 -1.91 -30.29
C TRP A 188 6.31 -0.78 -30.88
N ALA A 189 6.27 -0.65 -32.21
CA ALA A 189 5.44 0.35 -32.89
C ALA A 189 3.93 0.12 -32.66
N GLY A 190 3.49 -1.14 -32.62
CA GLY A 190 2.11 -1.50 -32.26
C GLY A 190 1.77 -1.14 -30.81
N LEU A 191 2.68 -1.38 -29.86
CA LEU A 191 2.50 -0.99 -28.46
C LEU A 191 2.46 0.53 -28.29
N ALA A 192 3.41 1.26 -28.89
CA ALA A 192 3.48 2.72 -28.84
C ALA A 192 2.21 3.38 -29.37
N ARG A 193 1.66 2.91 -30.50
CA ARG A 193 0.38 3.41 -31.04
C ARG A 193 -0.81 3.18 -30.11
N ARG A 194 -0.81 2.09 -29.35
CA ARG A 194 -1.88 1.79 -28.37
C ARG A 194 -1.77 2.68 -27.13
N LEU A 195 -0.55 3.03 -26.72
CA LEU A 195 -0.27 3.86 -25.54
C LEU A 195 -0.29 5.36 -25.82
N ALA A 196 -0.08 5.79 -27.07
CA ALA A 196 -0.02 7.22 -27.42
C ALA A 196 -1.20 8.06 -26.91
N PRO A 197 -2.48 7.60 -26.96
CA PRO A 197 -3.58 8.38 -26.39
C PRO A 197 -3.51 8.50 -24.86
N ALA A 198 -2.96 7.51 -24.15
CA ALA A 198 -2.73 7.59 -22.71
C ALA A 198 -1.61 8.57 -22.37
N LEU A 199 -0.61 8.72 -23.26
CA LEU A 199 0.44 9.74 -23.15
C LEU A 199 -0.12 11.14 -23.14
N VAL A 200 -0.98 11.43 -24.12
CA VAL A 200 -1.61 12.75 -24.23
C VAL A 200 -2.38 13.09 -22.96
N LEU A 201 -3.13 12.13 -22.41
CA LEU A 201 -3.87 12.33 -21.17
C LEU A 201 -2.96 12.52 -19.94
N GLY A 202 -1.85 11.78 -19.85
CA GLY A 202 -0.84 11.98 -18.82
C GLY A 202 -0.22 13.38 -18.87
N LEU A 203 0.17 13.84 -20.06
CA LEU A 203 0.72 15.19 -20.27
C LEU A 203 -0.31 16.29 -20.00
N ALA A 204 -1.56 16.10 -20.42
CA ALA A 204 -2.65 17.03 -20.11
C ALA A 204 -2.90 17.11 -18.60
N ALA A 205 -2.81 15.99 -17.88
CA ALA A 205 -2.95 15.98 -16.42
C ALA A 205 -1.82 16.75 -15.72
N ILE A 206 -0.59 16.70 -16.23
CA ILE A 206 0.51 17.58 -15.76
C ILE A 206 0.13 19.04 -15.95
N ALA A 207 -0.32 19.43 -17.14
CA ALA A 207 -0.70 20.82 -17.42
C ALA A 207 -1.80 21.30 -16.45
N VAL A 208 -2.84 20.50 -16.23
CA VAL A 208 -3.90 20.81 -15.25
C VAL A 208 -3.34 20.93 -13.83
N ALA A 209 -2.48 20.00 -13.40
CA ALA A 209 -1.90 20.04 -12.06
C ALA A 209 -1.04 21.30 -11.82
N VAL A 210 -0.24 21.70 -12.83
CA VAL A 210 0.54 22.95 -12.77
C VAL A 210 -0.37 24.17 -12.69
N LEU A 211 -1.47 24.21 -13.45
CA LEU A 211 -2.46 25.29 -13.38
C LEU A 211 -3.16 25.37 -12.02
N LEU A 212 -3.34 24.22 -11.35
CA LEU A 212 -3.86 24.13 -9.98
C LEU A 212 -2.80 24.44 -8.90
N GLY A 213 -1.60 24.86 -9.30
CA GLY A 213 -0.55 25.30 -8.39
C GLY A 213 0.42 24.21 -7.93
N MET A 214 0.31 22.97 -8.42
CA MET A 214 1.24 21.90 -8.07
C MET A 214 2.62 22.14 -8.69
N ARG A 215 3.68 22.14 -7.85
CA ARG A 215 5.07 22.41 -8.29
C ARG A 215 6.04 21.25 -8.08
N SER A 216 5.74 20.31 -7.18
CA SER A 216 6.63 19.18 -6.89
C SER A 216 6.79 18.27 -8.12
N PRO A 217 8.02 18.06 -8.63
CA PRO A 217 8.24 17.18 -9.79
C PRO A 217 7.75 15.76 -9.56
N LEU A 218 7.94 15.23 -8.35
CA LEU A 218 7.49 13.89 -7.98
C LEU A 218 5.96 13.78 -7.98
N ALA A 219 5.27 14.81 -7.49
CA ALA A 219 3.81 14.85 -7.50
C ALA A 219 3.25 14.98 -8.92
N LEU A 220 3.86 15.83 -9.76
CA LEU A 220 3.51 15.95 -11.17
C LEU A 220 3.70 14.63 -11.92
N ALA A 221 4.80 13.91 -11.64
CA ALA A 221 5.02 12.57 -12.19
C ALA A 221 3.95 11.58 -11.70
N GLY A 222 3.58 11.62 -10.41
CA GLY A 222 2.50 10.80 -9.85
C GLY A 222 1.15 11.06 -10.51
N VAL A 223 0.77 12.33 -10.73
CA VAL A 223 -0.46 12.72 -11.44
C VAL A 223 -0.42 12.22 -12.89
N ALA A 224 0.71 12.41 -13.59
CA ALA A 224 0.87 11.95 -14.96
C ALA A 224 0.71 10.43 -15.08
N LEU A 225 1.38 9.67 -14.20
CA LEU A 225 1.32 8.21 -14.15
C LEU A 225 -0.06 7.71 -13.79
N SER A 226 -0.75 8.37 -12.87
CA SER A 226 -2.15 8.08 -12.54
C SER A 226 -3.06 8.23 -13.77
N ALA A 227 -3.03 9.39 -14.42
CA ALA A 227 -3.86 9.66 -15.60
C ALA A 227 -3.53 8.71 -16.76
N TRP A 228 -2.24 8.44 -16.98
CA TRP A 228 -1.77 7.46 -17.95
C TRP A 228 -2.31 6.05 -17.67
N LEU A 229 -2.16 5.55 -16.44
CA LEU A 229 -2.60 4.23 -16.04
C LEU A 229 -4.12 4.11 -16.10
N ALA A 230 -4.85 5.14 -15.67
CA ALA A 230 -6.30 5.17 -15.75
C ALA A 230 -6.77 5.10 -17.21
N ALA A 231 -6.18 5.91 -18.09
CA ALA A 231 -6.46 5.89 -19.51
C ALA A 231 -6.19 4.52 -20.13
N ALA A 232 -5.01 3.94 -19.88
CA ALA A 232 -4.63 2.62 -20.39
C ALA A 232 -5.58 1.51 -19.90
N SER A 233 -6.01 1.59 -18.64
CA SER A 233 -6.93 0.62 -18.01
C SER A 233 -8.33 0.62 -18.64
N VAL A 234 -8.77 1.74 -19.21
CA VAL A 234 -10.03 1.84 -19.98
C VAL A 234 -9.82 1.47 -21.45
N MET A 235 -8.64 1.76 -22.02
CA MET A 235 -8.34 1.48 -23.43
C MET A 235 -8.35 -0.01 -23.80
N ILE A 236 -8.29 -0.92 -22.83
CA ILE A 236 -8.47 -2.36 -23.08
C ILE A 236 -9.84 -2.71 -23.72
N PHE A 237 -10.81 -1.81 -23.60
CA PHE A 237 -12.15 -1.94 -24.20
C PHE A 237 -12.24 -1.36 -25.62
N ARG A 238 -11.20 -0.66 -26.10
CA ARG A 238 -11.20 0.01 -27.41
C ARG A 238 -11.48 -0.99 -28.54
N GLY A 239 -12.35 -0.60 -29.47
CA GLY A 239 -12.79 -1.45 -30.59
C GLY A 239 -13.88 -2.47 -30.26
N ARG A 240 -14.35 -2.55 -29.00
CA ARG A 240 -15.49 -3.40 -28.63
C ARG A 240 -16.80 -2.60 -28.78
N LYS A 241 -17.81 -3.20 -29.44
CA LYS A 241 -19.14 -2.58 -29.59
C LYS A 241 -19.83 -2.47 -28.22
N LEU A 242 -20.34 -1.28 -27.87
CA LEU A 242 -21.03 -1.01 -26.60
C LEU A 242 -22.22 -1.96 -26.35
N LYS A 243 -22.96 -2.31 -27.42
CA LYS A 243 -24.06 -3.29 -27.36
C LYS A 243 -23.64 -4.70 -26.91
N ARG A 244 -22.34 -5.03 -26.93
CA ARG A 244 -21.78 -6.32 -26.49
C ARG A 244 -21.00 -6.21 -25.16
N ILE A 245 -21.09 -5.08 -24.46
CA ILE A 245 -20.31 -4.84 -23.24
C ILE A 245 -20.64 -5.84 -22.11
N ARG A 246 -21.90 -6.29 -22.03
CA ARG A 246 -22.35 -7.34 -21.10
C ARG A 246 -21.76 -8.73 -21.39
N ARG A 247 -21.24 -8.96 -22.60
CA ARG A 247 -20.60 -10.24 -23.00
C ARG A 247 -19.09 -10.25 -22.77
N ILE A 248 -18.53 -9.16 -22.25
CA ILE A 248 -17.10 -9.08 -21.96
C ILE A 248 -16.78 -9.99 -20.77
N PRO A 249 -15.74 -10.84 -20.87
CA PRO A 249 -15.39 -11.73 -19.76
C PRO A 249 -15.08 -10.95 -18.48
N ALA A 250 -15.51 -11.50 -17.34
CA ALA A 250 -15.30 -10.89 -16.02
C ALA A 250 -13.83 -10.54 -15.76
N GLY A 251 -12.86 -11.34 -16.20
CA GLY A 251 -11.45 -11.02 -16.03
C GLY A 251 -11.00 -9.73 -16.71
N VAL A 252 -11.62 -9.32 -17.83
CA VAL A 252 -11.29 -8.03 -18.46
C VAL A 252 -11.77 -6.87 -17.60
N TRP A 253 -12.98 -6.97 -17.05
CA TRP A 253 -13.52 -5.99 -16.10
C TRP A 253 -12.68 -5.95 -14.82
N GLY A 254 -12.31 -7.12 -14.29
CA GLY A 254 -11.46 -7.23 -13.11
C GLY A 254 -10.08 -6.58 -13.32
N THR A 255 -9.42 -6.84 -14.46
CA THR A 255 -8.16 -6.17 -14.81
C THR A 255 -8.32 -4.66 -14.90
N SER A 256 -9.35 -4.16 -15.59
CA SER A 256 -9.59 -2.71 -15.71
C SER A 256 -9.81 -2.05 -14.36
N LEU A 257 -10.73 -2.60 -13.56
CA LEU A 257 -11.07 -2.04 -12.26
C LEU A 257 -9.89 -2.08 -11.30
N ALA A 258 -9.12 -3.17 -11.32
CA ALA A 258 -7.99 -3.32 -10.42
C ALA A 258 -6.89 -2.28 -10.71
N HIS A 259 -6.56 -2.08 -12.00
CA HIS A 259 -5.52 -1.13 -12.40
C HIS A 259 -6.00 0.32 -12.32
N LEU A 260 -7.30 0.58 -12.55
CA LEU A 260 -7.93 1.87 -12.23
C LEU A 260 -7.83 2.18 -10.74
N GLY A 261 -8.01 1.18 -9.87
CA GLY A 261 -7.82 1.34 -8.44
C GLY A 261 -6.41 1.84 -8.09
N ILE A 262 -5.38 1.22 -8.69
CA ILE A 262 -4.00 1.67 -8.51
C ILE A 262 -3.77 3.07 -9.06
N ALA A 263 -4.36 3.44 -10.20
CA ALA A 263 -4.31 4.81 -10.71
C ALA A 263 -4.90 5.81 -9.69
N VAL A 264 -6.07 5.50 -9.12
CA VAL A 264 -6.73 6.35 -8.11
C VAL A 264 -5.88 6.45 -6.84
N THR A 265 -5.28 5.34 -6.38
CA THR A 265 -4.35 5.35 -5.25
C THR A 265 -3.14 6.24 -5.53
N THR A 266 -2.51 6.13 -6.71
CA THR A 266 -1.37 6.96 -7.10
C THR A 266 -1.73 8.45 -7.14
N LEU A 267 -2.94 8.81 -7.59
CA LEU A 267 -3.41 10.20 -7.54
C LEU A 267 -3.55 10.70 -6.10
N GLY A 268 -4.11 9.87 -5.21
CA GLY A 268 -4.21 10.18 -3.79
C GLY A 268 -2.84 10.44 -3.15
N ILE A 269 -1.87 9.55 -3.39
CA ILE A 269 -0.48 9.70 -2.91
C ILE A 269 0.15 11.00 -3.43
N ALA A 270 0.03 11.27 -4.73
CA ALA A 270 0.62 12.45 -5.36
C ALA A 270 0.01 13.76 -4.84
N ALA A 271 -1.32 13.83 -4.73
CA ALA A 271 -2.02 15.00 -4.23
C ALA A 271 -1.73 15.25 -2.74
N SER A 272 -1.80 14.20 -1.93
CA SER A 272 -1.54 14.29 -0.50
C SER A 272 -0.10 14.70 -0.21
N GLY A 273 0.87 14.08 -0.90
CA GLY A 273 2.29 14.39 -0.73
C GLY A 273 2.67 15.82 -1.15
N ALA A 274 1.97 16.39 -2.14
CA ALA A 274 2.24 17.76 -2.59
C ALA A 274 1.49 18.84 -1.80
N GLY A 275 0.33 18.51 -1.26
CA GLY A 275 -0.60 19.48 -0.68
C GLY A 275 -0.83 19.31 0.82
N SER A 276 -0.12 18.38 1.48
CA SER A 276 -0.16 18.23 2.94
C SER A 276 0.30 19.51 3.61
N VAL A 277 -0.49 20.00 4.58
CA VAL A 277 -0.11 21.13 5.43
C VAL A 277 -0.14 20.67 6.87
N GLU A 278 0.97 20.85 7.56
CA GLU A 278 1.17 20.42 8.94
C GLU A 278 1.59 21.59 9.82
N THR A 279 0.96 21.69 10.98
CA THR A 279 1.36 22.61 12.04
C THR A 279 1.42 21.87 13.37
N LEU A 280 2.55 22.02 14.06
CA LEU A 280 2.80 21.48 15.39
C LEU A 280 3.13 22.65 16.32
N ALA A 281 2.39 22.80 17.41
CA ALA A 281 2.62 23.88 18.37
C ALA A 281 2.30 23.45 19.80
N ASN A 282 3.07 23.97 20.75
CA ASN A 282 2.73 23.85 22.17
C ASN A 282 1.79 25.00 22.54
N ILE A 283 0.54 24.72 22.86
CA ILE A 283 -0.47 25.75 23.17
C ILE A 283 -1.17 25.46 24.50
N ALA A 284 -1.50 26.51 25.24
CA ALA A 284 -2.39 26.41 26.40
C ALA A 284 -3.86 26.45 25.93
N PRO A 285 -4.83 26.03 26.76
CA PRO A 285 -6.24 26.30 26.52
C PRO A 285 -6.48 27.78 26.16
N GLY A 286 -7.33 28.04 25.17
CA GLY A 286 -7.52 29.32 24.48
C GLY A 286 -6.57 29.57 23.29
N GLY A 287 -5.48 28.81 23.18
CA GLY A 287 -4.53 28.89 22.07
C GLY A 287 -5.11 28.35 20.75
N ARG A 288 -4.55 28.79 19.63
CA ARG A 288 -4.99 28.40 18.28
C ARG A 288 -3.82 27.92 17.43
N LEU A 289 -4.11 27.00 16.51
CA LEU A 289 -3.21 26.57 15.45
C LEU A 289 -3.99 26.35 14.16
N SER A 290 -3.34 26.55 13.01
CA SER A 290 -3.99 26.45 11.70
C SER A 290 -3.23 25.53 10.77
N ALA A 291 -3.95 24.77 9.94
CA ALA A 291 -3.40 23.91 8.89
C ALA A 291 -4.22 24.10 7.62
N GLY A 292 -3.63 24.71 6.59
CA GLY A 292 -4.33 25.10 5.37
C GLY A 292 -5.45 26.09 5.67
N ALA A 293 -6.68 25.75 5.29
CA ALA A 293 -7.87 26.60 5.50
C ALA A 293 -8.56 26.37 6.87
N TYR A 294 -8.01 25.51 7.73
CA TYR A 294 -8.62 25.14 9.01
C TYR A 294 -7.87 25.77 10.16
N THR A 295 -8.62 26.27 11.16
CA THR A 295 -8.08 26.78 12.42
C THR A 295 -8.72 26.01 13.57
N ALA A 296 -7.89 25.37 14.38
CA ALA A 296 -8.30 24.69 15.60
C ALA A 296 -7.98 25.57 16.81
N GLN A 297 -8.94 25.73 17.71
CA GLN A 297 -8.74 26.33 19.04
C GLN A 297 -8.72 25.21 20.07
N LEU A 298 -7.72 25.18 20.94
CA LEU A 298 -7.71 24.29 22.10
C LEU A 298 -8.64 24.89 23.16
N ASP A 299 -9.81 24.31 23.34
CA ASP A 299 -10.78 24.81 24.30
C ASP A 299 -10.50 24.28 25.70
N ASP A 300 -10.18 22.98 25.82
CA ASP A 300 -9.90 22.35 27.10
C ASP A 300 -9.02 21.10 26.99
N ILE A 301 -8.43 20.69 28.11
CA ILE A 301 -7.71 19.43 28.29
C ILE A 301 -8.31 18.71 29.50
N THR A 302 -8.95 17.56 29.25
CA THR A 302 -9.69 16.82 30.28
C THR A 302 -9.12 15.42 30.49
N PRO A 303 -9.00 14.95 31.74
CA PRO A 303 -8.78 13.53 32.01
C PRO A 303 -10.00 12.71 31.56
N ALA A 304 -9.76 11.56 30.95
CA ALA A 304 -10.77 10.60 30.56
C ALA A 304 -10.37 9.19 31.02
N ALA A 305 -11.36 8.35 31.27
CA ALA A 305 -11.16 6.94 31.61
C ALA A 305 -11.88 6.07 30.58
N GLY A 306 -11.15 5.12 30.00
CA GLY A 306 -11.67 4.08 29.13
C GLY A 306 -11.84 2.75 29.86
N PRO A 307 -12.31 1.70 29.17
CA PRO A 307 -12.56 0.38 29.78
C PRO A 307 -11.31 -0.29 30.36
N ASN A 308 -10.14 -0.02 29.76
CA ASN A 308 -8.86 -0.63 30.12
C ASN A 308 -7.67 0.35 30.02
N TYR A 309 -7.95 1.65 29.95
CA TYR A 309 -6.94 2.71 29.84
C TYR A 309 -7.39 3.99 30.56
N THR A 310 -6.45 4.83 30.95
CA THR A 310 -6.71 6.24 31.27
C THR A 310 -6.23 7.09 30.11
N ALA A 311 -6.76 8.31 29.98
CA ALA A 311 -6.42 9.18 28.88
C ALA A 311 -6.40 10.65 29.29
N ILE A 312 -5.62 11.43 28.56
CA ILE A 312 -5.74 12.88 28.49
C ILE A 312 -6.36 13.21 27.14
N ARG A 313 -7.48 13.94 27.13
CA ARG A 313 -8.23 14.30 25.94
C ARG A 313 -8.16 15.80 25.73
N ALA A 314 -7.87 16.24 24.50
CA ALA A 314 -8.04 17.62 24.10
C ALA A 314 -9.43 17.84 23.52
N VAL A 315 -10.00 19.03 23.72
CA VAL A 315 -11.21 19.49 23.02
C VAL A 315 -10.79 20.61 22.09
N LEU A 316 -10.94 20.37 20.78
CA LEU A 316 -10.51 21.30 19.73
C LEU A 316 -11.70 21.73 18.90
N THR A 317 -12.17 22.98 19.05
CA THR A 317 -13.12 23.57 18.10
C THR A 317 -12.38 23.97 16.83
N VAL A 318 -12.76 23.35 15.72
CA VAL A 318 -12.19 23.59 14.39
C VAL A 318 -13.14 24.41 13.55
N THR A 319 -12.63 25.49 12.96
CA THR A 319 -13.35 26.39 12.05
C THR A 319 -12.63 26.51 10.70
N GLY A 320 -13.33 27.01 9.67
CA GLY A 320 -12.82 27.15 8.30
C GLY A 320 -13.89 26.79 7.27
N ALA A 321 -13.75 25.63 6.63
CA ALA A 321 -14.73 25.10 5.64
C ALA A 321 -15.99 24.45 6.28
N GLY A 322 -16.36 24.94 7.46
CA GLY A 322 -17.36 24.37 8.37
C GLY A 322 -16.87 24.47 9.82
N GLU A 323 -17.69 23.97 10.74
CA GLU A 323 -17.38 23.91 12.17
C GLU A 323 -17.54 22.47 12.67
N THR A 324 -16.60 22.01 13.49
CA THR A 324 -16.67 20.71 14.18
C THR A 324 -15.84 20.76 15.43
N VAL A 325 -16.06 19.83 16.36
CA VAL A 325 -15.17 19.60 17.49
C VAL A 325 -14.39 18.32 17.24
N LEU A 326 -13.06 18.37 17.44
CA LEU A 326 -12.19 17.21 17.45
C LEU A 326 -11.70 16.94 18.86
N SER A 327 -11.64 15.66 19.22
CA SER A 327 -11.33 15.20 20.58
C SER A 327 -10.20 14.15 20.61
N PRO A 328 -8.98 14.48 20.16
CA PRO A 328 -7.88 13.53 20.19
C PRO A 328 -7.45 13.19 21.63
N GLU A 329 -6.94 11.99 21.82
CA GLU A 329 -6.55 11.47 23.13
C GLU A 329 -5.10 11.01 23.15
N ARG A 330 -4.46 11.12 24.31
CA ARG A 330 -3.27 10.36 24.66
C ARG A 330 -3.67 9.35 25.72
N ARG A 331 -3.58 8.07 25.40
CA ARG A 331 -4.02 6.95 26.24
C ARG A 331 -2.82 6.32 26.94
N THR A 332 -3.01 5.92 28.18
CA THR A 332 -2.06 5.16 28.98
C THR A 332 -2.73 3.87 29.42
N PHE A 333 -2.15 2.73 29.05
CA PHE A 333 -2.57 1.42 29.52
C PHE A 333 -1.66 0.96 30.65
N VAL A 334 -2.23 0.32 31.66
CA VAL A 334 -1.49 -0.13 32.85
C VAL A 334 -0.97 -1.57 32.66
N ASN A 335 -1.62 -2.36 31.82
CA ASN A 335 -1.26 -3.76 31.60
C ASN A 335 -1.54 -4.21 30.14
N PRO A 336 -0.51 -4.28 29.28
CA PRO A 336 0.88 -3.88 29.50
C PRO A 336 1.02 -2.35 29.66
N GLY A 337 2.10 -1.90 30.33
CA GLY A 337 2.42 -0.49 30.47
C GLY A 337 2.84 0.13 29.12
N ASN A 338 1.96 0.84 28.44
CA ASN A 338 2.28 1.57 27.22
C ASN A 338 1.43 2.84 27.07
N GLU A 339 1.91 3.79 26.28
CA GLU A 339 1.16 4.97 25.89
C GLU A 339 0.91 4.97 24.39
N THR A 340 -0.30 5.34 23.99
CA THR A 340 -0.68 5.50 22.57
C THR A 340 -1.34 6.86 22.35
N THR A 341 -1.33 7.32 21.11
CA THR A 341 -1.99 8.56 20.70
C THR A 341 -3.17 8.22 19.81
N GLU A 342 -4.38 8.48 20.29
CA GLU A 342 -5.58 8.37 19.50
C GLU A 342 -5.85 9.68 18.77
N THR A 343 -5.55 9.67 17.48
CA THR A 343 -5.83 10.77 16.54
C THR A 343 -7.31 10.82 16.24
N ASP A 344 -7.87 12.04 16.31
CA ASP A 344 -9.19 12.31 15.79
C ASP A 344 -9.11 12.82 14.35
N ILE A 345 -10.06 12.41 13.52
CA ILE A 345 -10.05 12.63 12.07
C ILE A 345 -11.38 13.25 11.67
N TRP A 346 -11.31 14.40 11.01
CA TRP A 346 -12.45 14.96 10.29
C TRP A 346 -12.36 14.60 8.79
N PRO A 347 -13.11 13.60 8.31
CA PRO A 347 -13.11 13.24 6.91
C PRO A 347 -13.91 14.24 6.07
N ARG A 348 -13.34 14.65 4.94
CA ARG A 348 -14.00 15.48 3.91
C ARG A 348 -13.82 14.83 2.55
N TRP A 349 -14.70 15.16 1.62
CA TRP A 349 -14.57 14.70 0.22
C TRP A 349 -13.27 15.21 -0.45
N THR A 350 -12.73 16.34 0.02
CA THR A 350 -11.50 16.96 -0.51
C THR A 350 -10.23 16.53 0.21
N GLY A 351 -10.31 15.77 1.31
CA GLY A 351 -9.18 15.42 2.16
C GLY A 351 -9.58 15.16 3.60
N ASN A 352 -8.63 14.84 4.46
CA ASN A 352 -8.88 14.63 5.89
C ASN A 352 -8.07 15.62 6.73
N LEU A 353 -8.69 16.13 7.80
CA LEU A 353 -8.01 16.88 8.84
C LEU A 353 -7.75 15.95 10.02
N TYR A 354 -6.50 15.86 10.44
CA TYR A 354 -6.06 15.05 11.57
C TYR A 354 -5.67 15.97 12.72
N ALA A 355 -6.16 15.67 13.92
CA ALA A 355 -5.74 16.34 15.14
C ALA A 355 -5.12 15.32 16.09
N THR A 356 -3.97 15.64 16.68
CA THR A 356 -3.28 14.76 17.63
C THR A 356 -2.80 15.54 18.83
N LEU A 357 -2.81 14.88 19.99
CA LEU A 357 -2.34 15.42 21.25
C LEU A 357 -1.04 14.71 21.65
N GLY A 358 0.02 15.49 21.81
CA GLY A 358 1.32 15.08 22.34
C GLY A 358 1.45 15.38 23.84
N PRO A 359 2.67 15.27 24.39
CA PRO A 359 2.91 15.55 25.80
C PRO A 359 2.71 17.02 26.15
N GLY A 360 2.34 17.27 27.41
CA GLY A 360 2.37 18.60 28.02
C GLY A 360 3.79 18.97 28.44
N ASP A 361 4.11 20.28 28.44
CA ASP A 361 5.43 20.78 28.80
C ASP A 361 5.61 21.10 30.30
N GLY A 362 4.61 20.76 31.12
CA GLY A 362 4.60 21.03 32.56
C GLY A 362 4.24 22.48 32.94
N SER A 363 4.15 23.40 31.97
CA SER A 363 3.78 24.82 32.17
C SER A 363 2.30 25.11 31.87
N GLY A 364 1.50 24.07 31.65
CA GLY A 364 0.09 24.19 31.24
C GLY A 364 -0.11 24.27 29.72
N ARG A 365 0.96 24.14 28.92
CA ARG A 365 0.86 24.03 27.46
C ARG A 365 0.98 22.59 27.02
N TRP A 366 0.32 22.28 25.91
CA TRP A 366 0.23 20.96 25.33
C TRP A 366 0.66 20.98 23.89
N GLN A 367 1.45 19.98 23.49
CA GLN A 367 1.79 19.78 22.10
C GLN A 367 0.55 19.35 21.32
N VAL A 368 0.07 20.20 20.42
CA VAL A 368 -1.06 19.88 19.53
C VAL A 368 -0.54 19.90 18.09
N ARG A 369 -0.88 18.87 17.33
CA ARG A 369 -0.59 18.77 15.90
C ARG A 369 -1.88 18.78 15.11
N LEU A 370 -1.92 19.59 14.06
CA LEU A 370 -2.99 19.64 13.09
C LEU A 370 -2.41 19.38 11.69
N VAL A 371 -2.97 18.41 10.97
CA VAL A 371 -2.50 18.02 9.64
C VAL A 371 -3.68 17.96 8.67
N TRP A 372 -3.60 18.73 7.58
CA TRP A 372 -4.54 18.62 6.46
C TRP A 372 -3.91 17.80 5.34
N GLN A 373 -4.53 16.68 4.97
CA GLN A 373 -4.09 15.81 3.87
C GLN A 373 -5.12 15.84 2.73
N PRO A 374 -4.86 16.56 1.62
CA PRO A 374 -5.80 16.62 0.51
C PRO A 374 -5.88 15.30 -0.25
N LEU A 375 -7.10 14.91 -0.63
CA LEU A 375 -7.42 13.73 -1.45
C LEU A 375 -6.87 12.38 -0.93
N ILE A 376 -6.44 12.31 0.34
CA ILE A 376 -5.95 11.08 0.98
C ILE A 376 -6.98 9.93 0.92
N GLY A 377 -8.28 10.26 0.91
CA GLY A 377 -9.38 9.30 0.75
C GLY A 377 -9.29 8.47 -0.54
N LEU A 378 -8.66 9.00 -1.59
CA LEU A 378 -8.47 8.27 -2.85
C LEU A 378 -7.58 7.03 -2.69
N ILE A 379 -6.66 7.01 -1.72
CA ILE A 379 -5.82 5.84 -1.44
C ILE A 379 -6.69 4.63 -1.07
N TRP A 380 -7.67 4.85 -0.20
CA TRP A 380 -8.61 3.83 0.27
C TRP A 380 -9.60 3.42 -0.82
N ILE A 381 -10.15 4.39 -1.55
CA ILE A 381 -11.05 4.11 -2.68
C ILE A 381 -10.33 3.27 -3.75
N GLY A 382 -9.11 3.66 -4.10
CA GLY A 382 -8.28 2.94 -5.05
C GLY A 382 -7.91 1.54 -4.58
N GLY A 383 -7.58 1.37 -3.29
CA GLY A 383 -7.34 0.06 -2.69
C GLY A 383 -8.57 -0.86 -2.73
N MET A 384 -9.76 -0.33 -2.44
CA MET A 384 -11.03 -1.06 -2.53
C MET A 384 -11.34 -1.46 -3.97
N MET A 385 -11.12 -0.56 -4.94
CA MET A 385 -11.26 -0.86 -6.37
C MET A 385 -10.28 -1.95 -6.80
N ALA A 386 -9.02 -1.90 -6.35
CA ALA A 386 -8.01 -2.92 -6.61
C ALA A 386 -8.45 -4.30 -6.11
N ALA A 387 -8.88 -4.38 -4.85
CA ALA A 387 -9.38 -5.61 -4.23
C ALA A 387 -10.61 -6.17 -4.97
N LEU A 388 -11.60 -5.32 -5.25
CA LEU A 388 -12.82 -5.72 -5.97
C LEU A 388 -12.50 -6.19 -7.40
N GLY A 389 -11.60 -5.51 -8.10
CA GLY A 389 -11.13 -5.92 -9.42
C GLY A 389 -10.48 -7.30 -9.40
N GLY A 390 -9.66 -7.58 -8.39
CA GLY A 390 -9.08 -8.91 -8.14
C GLY A 390 -10.16 -9.99 -7.92
N LEU A 391 -11.14 -9.73 -7.07
CA LEU A 391 -12.28 -10.63 -6.82
C LEU A 391 -13.08 -10.94 -8.09
N ILE A 392 -13.36 -9.92 -8.91
CA ILE A 392 -14.06 -10.07 -10.20
C ILE A 392 -13.22 -10.92 -11.16
N ALA A 393 -11.91 -10.72 -11.21
CA ALA A 393 -11.03 -11.48 -12.11
C ALA A 393 -11.00 -12.97 -11.78
N MET A 394 -11.03 -13.33 -10.50
CA MET A 394 -11.03 -14.74 -10.05
C MET A 394 -12.30 -15.51 -10.47
N ARG A 395 -13.44 -14.84 -10.63
CA ARG A 395 -14.70 -15.49 -11.06
C ARG A 395 -14.63 -16.12 -12.45
N GLN A 396 -13.73 -15.65 -13.32
CA GLN A 396 -13.57 -16.22 -14.66
C GLN A 396 -12.93 -17.61 -14.66
N GLY A 397 -12.01 -17.90 -13.73
CA GLY A 397 -11.32 -19.19 -13.66
C GLY A 397 -12.27 -20.37 -13.44
N ARG A 398 -13.36 -20.16 -12.69
CA ARG A 398 -14.35 -21.21 -12.36
C ARG A 398 -15.21 -21.67 -13.55
N ARG A 399 -15.48 -20.80 -14.53
CA ARG A 399 -16.39 -21.15 -15.65
C ARG A 399 -15.74 -22.03 -16.70
N ARG A 400 -14.42 -21.89 -16.94
CA ARG A 400 -13.73 -22.69 -17.96
C ARG A 400 -13.55 -24.18 -17.59
N HIS A 401 -13.51 -24.51 -16.30
CA HIS A 401 -13.44 -25.90 -15.84
C HIS A 401 -14.82 -26.61 -15.83
N GLY A 402 -15.93 -25.87 -15.92
CA GLY A 402 -17.28 -26.44 -15.97
C GLY A 402 -17.80 -26.76 -17.37
N GLU A 403 -17.09 -26.33 -18.43
CA GLU A 403 -17.46 -26.56 -19.84
C GLU A 403 -16.50 -27.56 -20.53
N THR A 404 -15.67 -28.26 -19.76
CA THR A 404 -14.75 -29.31 -20.24
C THR A 404 -14.90 -30.61 -19.44
N GLN A 405 -16.14 -30.99 -19.15
CA GLN A 405 -16.52 -32.37 -18.83
C GLN A 405 -17.62 -32.83 -19.77
#